data_AF-A0A953TDL1-F1
#
_entry.id   AF-A0A953TDL1-F1
#
_cell.length_a   1.000
_cell.length_b   1.000
_cell.length_c   1.000
_cell.angle_alpha   90.00
_cell.angle_beta   90.00
_cell.angle_gamma   90.00
#
_symmetry.space_group_name_H-M   'P 1'
#
loop_
_entity.id
_entity.type
_entity.pdbx_description
1 polymer ?
#
loop_
_entity_poly.entity_id
_entity_poly.type
_entity_poly.pdbx_seq_one_letter_code
_entity_poly.pdbx_strand_id
1 'polypeptide(L)'
;MKQGTWTRIRPLQIDEVDDYTAAAYKQGELTWGHFPSNLMKIMGHCPQLAITEVPYANSFIFDTDVYNHGKQFAGFLDRPLKELLISRTSLQNRSRYSVNHHSFLGFTVFKNLGREEEGHRKLLFLHEHEKHRELYTARENACLDYAVEVSKDAHLVTDSEFKNLKAVLRAYNSGRAPASEMTDFDRDFIRKWAAFDNKQHDQLVDSQIVEMTWLIGQFCLLNRWFTALQVPDEGPDDEANFLGAYEAGVPKDIRDRNERLLQEGF
;
A
#
# COMPACT_ATOMS: atom_id res chain seq x y z
N MET A 1 -3.79 1.60 26.47
CA MET A 1 -2.33 1.54 26.77
C MET A 1 -1.80 2.78 27.50
N LYS A 2 -0.90 2.62 28.49
CA LYS A 2 -0.02 3.71 28.97
C LYS A 2 1.10 3.93 27.94
N GLN A 3 1.60 5.17 27.80
CA GLN A 3 2.71 5.49 26.90
C GLN A 3 3.92 4.60 27.23
N GLY A 4 4.29 3.70 26.31
CA GLY A 4 5.50 2.88 26.44
C GLY A 4 6.77 3.70 26.24
N THR A 5 7.93 3.17 26.62
CA THR A 5 9.24 3.82 26.52
C THR A 5 9.64 4.23 25.09
N TRP A 6 8.97 3.70 24.07
CA TRP A 6 9.31 3.86 22.66
C TRP A 6 8.31 4.69 21.85
N THR A 7 7.19 5.11 22.43
CA THR A 7 6.14 5.85 21.71
C THR A 7 6.16 7.31 22.12
N ARG A 8 6.34 8.23 21.16
CA ARG A 8 6.41 9.67 21.48
C ARG A 8 5.03 10.27 21.72
N ILE A 9 4.01 9.77 21.03
CA ILE A 9 2.62 10.18 21.16
C ILE A 9 1.76 8.96 21.50
N ARG A 10 1.20 8.94 22.71
CA ARG A 10 0.32 7.85 23.15
C ARG A 10 -0.93 7.75 22.24
N PRO A 11 -1.33 6.54 21.80
CA PRO A 11 -2.62 6.32 21.16
C PRO A 11 -3.78 6.69 22.11
N LEU A 12 -4.71 7.54 21.66
CA LEU A 12 -5.93 7.86 22.40
C LEU A 12 -6.93 6.71 22.26
N GLN A 13 -7.55 6.32 23.36
CA GLN A 13 -8.66 5.37 23.37
C GLN A 13 -9.94 6.05 22.85
N ILE A 14 -10.90 5.24 22.41
CA ILE A 14 -12.13 5.74 21.79
C ILE A 14 -13.00 6.60 22.74
N ASP A 15 -12.90 6.37 24.05
CA ASP A 15 -13.60 7.11 25.11
C ASP A 15 -12.85 8.40 25.55
N GLU A 16 -11.67 8.67 24.96
CA GLU A 16 -10.87 9.86 25.24
C GLU A 16 -11.04 10.96 24.17
N VAL A 17 -11.88 10.75 23.16
CA VAL A 17 -12.11 11.68 22.04
C VAL A 17 -13.59 12.05 21.91
N ASP A 18 -13.89 13.09 21.13
CA ASP A 18 -15.27 13.47 20.83
C ASP A 18 -16.00 12.44 19.93
N ASP A 19 -17.33 12.52 19.89
CA ASP A 19 -18.18 11.60 19.15
C ASP A 19 -17.86 11.49 17.65
N TYR A 20 -17.42 12.59 17.01
CA TYR A 20 -17.09 12.57 15.57
C TYR A 20 -15.76 11.86 15.33
N THR A 21 -14.77 12.10 16.18
CA THR A 21 -13.48 11.40 16.14
C THR A 21 -13.65 9.91 16.46
N ALA A 22 -14.47 9.57 17.46
CA ALA A 22 -14.80 8.18 17.78
C ALA A 22 -15.51 7.47 16.61
N ALA A 23 -16.43 8.16 15.93
CA ALA A 23 -17.07 7.64 14.72
C ALA A 23 -16.05 7.37 13.60
N ALA A 24 -15.06 8.25 13.43
CA ALA A 24 -13.98 8.04 12.45
C ALA A 24 -13.11 6.83 12.79
N TYR A 25 -12.77 6.61 14.07
CA TYR A 25 -12.07 5.40 14.51
C TYR A 25 -12.86 4.16 14.14
N LYS A 26 -14.16 4.17 14.43
CA LYS A 26 -15.04 3.04 14.13
C LYS A 26 -15.18 2.81 12.64
N GLN A 27 -15.24 3.88 11.84
CA GLN A 27 -15.27 3.78 10.40
C GLN A 27 -14.02 3.07 9.88
N GLY A 28 -12.82 3.49 10.32
CA GLY A 28 -11.56 2.86 9.93
C GLY A 28 -11.49 1.39 10.34
N GLU A 29 -11.90 1.08 11.58
CA GLU A 29 -12.00 -0.30 12.07
C GLU A 29 -12.86 -1.15 11.12
N LEU A 30 -14.08 -0.70 10.82
CA LEU A 30 -15.01 -1.45 9.98
C LEU A 30 -14.54 -1.59 8.53
N THR A 31 -13.92 -0.56 7.94
CA THR A 31 -13.48 -0.59 6.54
C THR A 31 -12.18 -1.35 6.33
N TRP A 32 -11.33 -1.44 7.35
CA TRP A 32 -9.99 -2.02 7.25
C TRP A 32 -9.87 -3.38 7.95
N GLY A 33 -10.96 -4.16 7.93
CA GLY A 33 -10.95 -5.56 8.38
C GLY A 33 -11.24 -5.76 9.87
N HIS A 34 -12.09 -4.90 10.46
CA HIS A 34 -12.43 -4.90 11.89
C HIS A 34 -11.22 -4.66 12.80
N PHE A 35 -10.31 -3.77 12.37
CA PHE A 35 -9.03 -3.57 13.04
C PHE A 35 -8.87 -2.15 13.64
N PRO A 36 -8.84 -1.99 14.98
CA PRO A 36 -8.72 -0.70 15.65
C PRO A 36 -7.26 -0.21 15.70
N SER A 37 -6.82 0.44 14.62
CA SER A 37 -5.41 0.83 14.41
C SER A 37 -4.93 2.03 15.24
N ASN A 38 -3.67 1.97 15.67
CA ASN A 38 -2.92 3.04 16.32
C ASN A 38 -2.70 4.24 15.39
N LEU A 39 -2.72 4.06 14.07
CA LEU A 39 -2.82 5.16 13.09
C LEU A 39 -3.97 6.10 13.46
N MET A 40 -5.20 5.56 13.55
CA MET A 40 -6.39 6.37 13.86
C MET A 40 -6.29 6.95 15.27
N LYS A 41 -5.88 6.13 16.24
CA LYS A 41 -5.76 6.53 17.65
C LYS A 41 -4.77 7.67 17.89
N ILE A 42 -3.71 7.77 17.10
CA ILE A 42 -2.74 8.87 17.18
C ILE A 42 -3.24 10.07 16.37
N MET A 43 -3.89 9.86 15.22
CA MET A 43 -4.55 10.94 14.48
C MET A 43 -5.63 11.64 15.30
N GLY A 44 -6.27 11.01 16.28
CA GLY A 44 -7.26 11.67 17.15
C GLY A 44 -6.71 12.83 17.99
N HIS A 45 -5.39 12.98 18.14
CA HIS A 45 -4.80 14.22 18.68
C HIS A 45 -5.05 15.42 17.76
N CYS A 46 -5.35 15.17 16.49
CA CYS A 46 -5.83 16.14 15.51
C CYS A 46 -7.13 15.62 14.86
N PRO A 47 -8.29 15.80 15.50
CA PRO A 47 -9.58 15.22 15.10
C PRO A 47 -9.90 15.29 13.61
N GLN A 48 -9.62 16.44 12.98
CA GLN A 48 -9.89 16.64 11.56
C GLN A 48 -9.13 15.65 10.68
N LEU A 49 -7.89 15.28 11.02
CA LEU A 49 -7.13 14.27 10.28
C LEU A 49 -7.81 12.91 10.40
N ALA A 50 -8.17 12.48 11.61
CA ALA A 50 -8.87 11.21 11.82
C ALA A 50 -10.19 11.15 11.03
N ILE A 51 -10.99 12.22 11.09
CA ILE A 51 -12.28 12.31 10.38
C ILE A 51 -12.10 12.18 8.86
N THR A 52 -11.02 12.74 8.30
CA THR A 52 -10.81 12.72 6.85
C THR A 52 -10.01 11.51 6.35
N GLU A 53 -9.21 10.87 7.19
CA GLU A 53 -8.24 9.85 6.75
C GLU A 53 -8.93 8.66 6.11
N VAL A 54 -9.98 8.12 6.73
CA VAL A 54 -10.65 6.90 6.24
C VAL A 54 -11.23 7.09 4.82
N PRO A 55 -12.11 8.08 4.55
CA PRO A 55 -12.61 8.28 3.20
C PRO A 55 -11.52 8.67 2.20
N TYR A 56 -10.49 9.39 2.65
CA TYR A 56 -9.35 9.77 1.82
C TYR A 56 -8.53 8.55 1.40
N ALA A 57 -8.06 7.73 2.34
CA ALA A 57 -7.30 6.51 2.07
C ALA A 57 -8.10 5.51 1.23
N ASN A 58 -9.40 5.35 1.48
CA ASN A 58 -10.24 4.45 0.71
C ASN A 58 -10.29 4.83 -0.78
N SER A 59 -10.28 6.13 -1.11
CA SER A 59 -10.42 6.59 -2.50
C SER A 59 -9.27 6.19 -3.44
N PHE A 60 -8.15 5.67 -2.93
CA PHE A 60 -7.01 5.24 -3.75
C PHE A 60 -6.28 3.98 -3.23
N ILE A 61 -6.49 3.55 -1.98
CA ILE A 61 -5.81 2.36 -1.42
C ILE A 61 -6.73 1.13 -1.46
N PHE A 62 -7.93 1.26 -0.89
CA PHE A 62 -8.78 0.13 -0.53
C PHE A 62 -9.99 -0.05 -1.44
N ASP A 63 -10.55 1.03 -1.99
CA ASP A 63 -11.69 0.91 -2.88
C ASP A 63 -11.27 0.26 -4.21
N THR A 64 -12.01 -0.78 -4.58
CA THR A 64 -11.87 -1.48 -5.86
C THR A 64 -13.04 -1.09 -6.75
N ASP A 65 -12.75 -0.53 -7.94
CA ASP A 65 -13.73 -0.31 -9.00
C ASP A 65 -14.95 0.55 -8.61
N VAL A 66 -14.69 1.79 -8.20
CA VAL A 66 -15.76 2.76 -7.91
C VAL A 66 -16.16 3.48 -9.19
N TYR A 67 -17.45 3.41 -9.52
CA TYR A 67 -18.06 4.13 -10.64
C TYR A 67 -19.09 5.13 -10.15
N ASN A 68 -19.09 6.30 -10.78
CA ASN A 68 -20.14 7.30 -10.60
C ASN A 68 -20.64 7.77 -11.97
N HIS A 69 -21.94 7.64 -12.20
CA HIS A 69 -22.59 7.87 -13.50
C HIS A 69 -21.88 7.18 -14.69
N GLY A 70 -21.44 5.93 -14.50
CA GLY A 70 -20.79 5.12 -15.55
C GLY A 70 -19.34 5.50 -15.85
N LYS A 71 -18.74 6.44 -15.11
CA LYS A 71 -17.30 6.75 -15.18
C LYS A 71 -16.60 6.18 -13.96
N GLN A 72 -15.40 5.66 -14.14
CA GLN A 72 -14.57 5.19 -13.03
C GLN A 72 -13.98 6.39 -12.28
N PHE A 73 -14.07 6.39 -10.95
CA PHE A 73 -13.54 7.44 -10.06
C PHE A 73 -12.39 6.95 -9.17
N ALA A 74 -12.27 5.63 -8.93
CA ALA A 74 -11.18 5.02 -8.16
C ALA A 74 -10.91 3.57 -8.60
N GLY A 75 -9.77 3.01 -8.16
CA GLY A 75 -9.42 1.61 -8.40
C GLY A 75 -8.85 1.35 -9.80
N PHE A 76 -8.05 2.28 -10.33
CA PHE A 76 -7.39 2.11 -11.63
C PHE A 76 -6.20 1.14 -11.54
N LEU A 77 -5.62 0.95 -10.35
CA LEU A 77 -4.62 -0.07 -10.05
C LEU A 77 -5.26 -1.25 -9.30
N ASP A 78 -4.81 -2.47 -9.58
CA ASP A 78 -5.19 -3.66 -8.83
C ASP A 78 -4.55 -3.68 -7.43
N ARG A 79 -5.20 -4.41 -6.52
CA ARG A 79 -4.79 -4.48 -5.12
C ARG A 79 -3.39 -5.09 -4.91
N PRO A 80 -2.99 -6.19 -5.59
CA PRO A 80 -1.61 -6.70 -5.50
C PRO A 80 -0.55 -5.66 -5.83
N LEU A 81 -0.68 -4.93 -6.94
CA LEU A 81 0.28 -3.90 -7.32
C LEU A 81 0.31 -2.77 -6.31
N LYS A 82 -0.85 -2.32 -5.80
CA LYS A 82 -0.91 -1.30 -4.74
C LYS A 82 -0.09 -1.72 -3.52
N GLU A 83 -0.24 -2.94 -3.03
CA GLU A 83 0.50 -3.42 -1.87
C GLU A 83 2.00 -3.58 -2.12
N LEU A 84 2.42 -3.96 -3.33
CA LEU A 84 3.85 -3.96 -3.71
C LEU A 84 4.43 -2.53 -3.69
N LEU A 85 3.72 -1.55 -4.23
CA LEU A 85 4.16 -0.14 -4.26
C LEU A 85 4.26 0.45 -2.85
N ILE A 86 3.25 0.22 -2.01
CA ILE A 86 3.22 0.68 -0.62
C ILE A 86 4.37 0.03 0.17
N SER A 87 4.51 -1.29 0.07
CA SER A 87 5.54 -2.04 0.78
C SER A 87 6.93 -1.61 0.34
N ARG A 88 7.17 -1.42 -0.97
CA ARG A 88 8.47 -0.96 -1.50
C ARG A 88 8.84 0.42 -0.97
N THR A 89 7.89 1.35 -1.01
CA THR A 89 8.04 2.73 -0.50
C THR A 89 8.37 2.71 1.00
N SER A 90 7.72 1.83 1.75
CA SER A 90 7.88 1.71 3.20
C SER A 90 9.18 1.05 3.62
N LEU A 91 9.63 0.03 2.88
CA LEU A 91 10.94 -0.57 3.04
C LEU A 91 12.06 0.43 2.75
N GLN A 92 11.91 1.24 1.70
CA GLN A 92 12.88 2.31 1.37
C GLN A 92 12.99 3.36 2.47
N ASN A 93 11.85 3.77 3.02
CA ASN A 93 11.79 4.77 4.09
C ASN A 93 12.00 4.18 5.50
N ARG A 94 12.25 2.87 5.60
CA ARG A 94 12.48 2.14 6.86
C ARG A 94 11.41 2.44 7.93
N SER A 95 10.14 2.54 7.54
CA SER A 95 9.05 2.85 8.47
C SER A 95 8.49 1.57 9.08
N ARG A 96 8.81 1.29 10.35
CA ARG A 96 8.43 0.05 11.04
C ARG A 96 6.93 -0.25 10.95
N TYR A 97 6.09 0.72 11.31
CA TYR A 97 4.63 0.56 11.31
C TYR A 97 4.11 0.16 9.92
N SER A 98 4.45 0.93 8.88
CA SER A 98 4.03 0.60 7.51
C SER A 98 4.64 -0.71 7.00
N VAL A 99 5.91 -0.99 7.30
CA VAL A 99 6.58 -2.23 6.88
C VAL A 99 5.86 -3.44 7.46
N ASN A 100 5.52 -3.43 8.75
CA ASN A 100 4.83 -4.56 9.37
C ASN A 100 3.41 -4.70 8.84
N HIS A 101 2.61 -3.63 8.87
CA HIS A 101 1.22 -3.65 8.41
C HIS A 101 1.09 -4.04 6.93
N HIS A 102 1.92 -3.50 6.04
CA HIS A 102 1.82 -3.81 4.62
C HIS A 102 2.53 -5.09 4.21
N SER A 103 3.45 -5.64 5.02
CA SER A 103 3.87 -7.03 4.84
C SER A 103 2.71 -7.99 5.13
N PHE A 104 1.92 -7.73 6.19
CA PHE A 104 0.74 -8.52 6.51
C PHE A 104 -0.36 -8.38 5.46
N LEU A 105 -0.73 -7.15 5.10
CA LEU A 105 -1.77 -6.87 4.12
C LEU A 105 -1.37 -7.37 2.73
N GLY A 106 -0.15 -7.10 2.28
CA GLY A 106 0.37 -7.59 1.01
C GLY A 106 0.33 -9.12 0.93
N PHE A 107 0.83 -9.81 1.96
CA PHE A 107 0.80 -11.28 1.96
C PHE A 107 -0.63 -11.83 1.97
N THR A 108 -1.52 -11.22 2.77
CA THR A 108 -2.94 -11.58 2.82
C THR A 108 -3.63 -11.38 1.46
N VAL A 109 -3.32 -10.30 0.73
CA VAL A 109 -3.86 -10.06 -0.61
C VAL A 109 -3.47 -11.17 -1.58
N PHE A 110 -2.18 -11.53 -1.65
CA PHE A 110 -1.73 -12.63 -2.51
C PHE A 110 -2.34 -13.97 -2.10
N LYS A 111 -2.39 -14.26 -0.79
CA LYS A 111 -2.98 -15.48 -0.26
C LYS A 111 -4.47 -15.61 -0.62
N ASN A 112 -5.25 -14.54 -0.44
CA ASN A 112 -6.68 -14.54 -0.77
C ASN A 112 -6.96 -14.73 -2.27
N LEU A 113 -5.99 -14.41 -3.12
CA LEU A 113 -6.03 -14.67 -4.56
C LEU A 113 -5.50 -16.07 -4.94
N GLY A 114 -5.14 -16.92 -3.96
CA GLY A 114 -4.53 -18.23 -4.21
C GLY A 114 -3.10 -18.15 -4.76
N ARG A 115 -2.43 -17.00 -4.61
CA ARG A 115 -1.10 -16.69 -5.16
C ARG A 115 -0.04 -16.61 -4.06
N GLU A 116 -0.18 -17.44 -3.02
CA GLU A 116 0.65 -17.37 -1.80
C GLU A 116 2.15 -17.52 -2.08
N GLU A 117 2.56 -18.51 -2.89
CA GLU A 117 3.97 -18.72 -3.25
C GLU A 117 4.57 -17.58 -4.07
N GLU A 118 3.75 -16.94 -4.91
CA GLU A 118 4.16 -15.77 -5.67
C GLU A 118 4.34 -14.56 -4.74
N GLY A 119 3.35 -14.30 -3.89
CA GLY A 119 3.39 -13.23 -2.90
C GLY A 119 4.56 -13.36 -1.94
N HIS A 120 4.85 -14.58 -1.48
CA HIS A 120 6.00 -14.86 -0.61
C HIS A 120 7.31 -14.40 -1.27
N ARG A 121 7.59 -14.90 -2.49
CA ARG A 121 8.83 -14.58 -3.21
C ARG A 121 8.95 -13.08 -3.51
N LYS A 122 7.89 -12.46 -4.03
CA LYS A 122 7.89 -11.03 -4.35
C LYS A 122 8.12 -10.18 -3.09
N LEU A 123 7.37 -10.40 -2.02
CA LEU A 123 7.46 -9.57 -0.81
C LEU A 123 8.80 -9.73 -0.07
N LEU A 124 9.40 -10.93 -0.11
CA LEU A 124 10.71 -11.20 0.49
C LEU A 124 11.83 -10.37 -0.16
N PHE A 125 11.88 -10.36 -1.50
CA PHE A 125 12.93 -9.67 -2.25
C PHE A 125 12.59 -8.21 -2.63
N LEU A 126 11.41 -7.72 -2.22
CA LEU A 126 10.91 -6.40 -2.63
C LEU A 126 11.84 -5.24 -2.31
N HIS A 127 12.58 -5.28 -1.21
CA HIS A 127 13.49 -4.20 -0.79
C HIS A 127 14.66 -3.98 -1.75
N GLU A 128 14.97 -4.96 -2.59
CA GLU A 128 16.02 -4.95 -3.61
C GLU A 128 15.48 -5.55 -4.91
N HIS A 129 14.24 -5.21 -5.28
CA HIS A 129 13.55 -5.77 -6.45
C HIS A 129 14.39 -5.64 -7.73
N GLU A 130 15.22 -4.60 -7.81
CA GLU A 130 16.13 -4.35 -8.93
C GLU A 130 17.17 -5.46 -9.15
N LYS A 131 17.47 -6.28 -8.14
CA LYS A 131 18.39 -7.44 -8.22
C LYS A 131 17.68 -8.75 -8.51
N HIS A 132 16.35 -8.79 -8.41
CA HIS A 132 15.50 -9.98 -8.56
C HIS A 132 14.37 -9.72 -9.56
N ARG A 133 14.67 -9.01 -10.65
CA ARG A 133 13.68 -8.52 -11.62
C ARG A 133 12.86 -9.65 -12.26
N GLU A 134 13.42 -10.85 -12.33
CA GLU A 134 12.78 -12.07 -12.83
C GLU A 134 11.58 -12.53 -11.99
N LEU A 135 11.47 -12.07 -10.73
CA LEU A 135 10.32 -12.36 -9.88
C LEU A 135 9.11 -11.46 -10.18
N TYR A 136 9.29 -10.40 -10.96
CA TYR A 136 8.28 -9.39 -11.22
C TYR A 136 7.96 -9.30 -12.72
N THR A 137 6.71 -9.03 -13.04
CA THR A 137 6.29 -8.72 -14.40
C THR A 137 6.95 -7.43 -14.89
N ALA A 138 6.94 -7.18 -16.20
CA ALA A 138 7.42 -5.91 -16.77
C ALA A 138 6.66 -4.70 -16.18
N ARG A 139 5.35 -4.86 -15.93
CA ARG A 139 4.51 -3.84 -15.29
C ARG A 139 4.94 -3.55 -13.87
N GLU A 140 5.08 -4.57 -13.05
CA GLU A 140 5.50 -4.41 -11.66
C GLU A 140 6.90 -3.79 -11.58
N ASN A 141 7.85 -4.28 -12.37
CA ASN A 141 9.19 -3.73 -12.46
C ASN A 141 9.18 -2.22 -12.78
N ALA A 142 8.46 -1.80 -13.83
CA ALA A 142 8.38 -0.38 -14.21
C ALA A 142 7.72 0.49 -13.13
N CYS A 143 6.67 -0.01 -12.47
CA CYS A 143 5.98 0.72 -11.40
C CYS A 143 6.84 0.79 -10.13
N LEU A 144 7.58 -0.27 -9.79
CA LEU A 144 8.48 -0.32 -8.63
C LEU A 144 9.70 0.58 -8.83
N ASP A 145 10.29 0.61 -10.02
CA ASP A 145 11.37 1.54 -10.36
C ASP A 145 10.89 2.99 -10.20
N TYR A 146 9.70 3.31 -10.74
CA TYR A 146 9.08 4.62 -10.55
C TYR A 146 8.85 4.96 -9.07
N ALA A 147 8.37 4.01 -8.27
CA ALA A 147 8.16 4.20 -6.83
C ALA A 147 9.46 4.48 -6.07
N VAL A 148 10.56 3.81 -6.43
CA VAL A 148 11.88 4.04 -5.83
C VAL A 148 12.36 5.46 -6.11
N GLU A 149 12.30 5.90 -7.37
CA GLU A 149 12.73 7.24 -7.78
C GLU A 149 11.88 8.32 -7.10
N VAL A 150 10.55 8.26 -7.22
CA VAL A 150 9.65 9.24 -6.59
C VAL A 150 9.84 9.31 -5.07
N SER A 151 10.04 8.17 -4.41
CA SER A 151 10.23 8.13 -2.96
C SER A 151 11.56 8.71 -2.51
N LYS A 152 12.60 8.59 -3.35
CA LYS A 152 13.95 9.08 -3.07
C LYS A 152 14.07 10.57 -3.38
N ASP A 153 13.73 10.94 -4.60
CA ASP A 153 13.72 12.30 -5.12
C ASP A 153 12.92 12.33 -6.43
N ALA A 154 11.73 12.93 -6.41
CA ALA A 154 10.85 13.00 -7.58
C ALA A 154 11.46 13.78 -8.76
N HIS A 155 12.52 14.58 -8.55
CA HIS A 155 13.24 15.23 -9.65
C HIS A 155 14.09 14.26 -10.48
N LEU A 156 14.32 13.04 -10.01
CA LEU A 156 15.05 12.02 -10.75
C LEU A 156 14.22 11.36 -11.85
N VAL A 157 12.89 11.49 -11.81
CA VAL A 157 11.99 10.94 -12.83
C VAL A 157 12.22 11.64 -14.16
N THR A 158 12.71 10.89 -15.15
CA THR A 158 12.96 11.39 -16.51
C THR A 158 11.77 11.16 -17.44
N ASP A 159 11.69 11.95 -18.52
CA ASP A 159 10.70 11.76 -19.59
C ASP A 159 10.81 10.37 -20.24
N SER A 160 12.03 9.81 -20.30
CA SER A 160 12.26 8.48 -20.86
C SER A 160 11.64 7.38 -19.99
N GLU A 161 11.85 7.45 -18.68
CA GLU A 161 11.25 6.52 -17.72
C GLU A 161 9.73 6.67 -17.70
N PHE A 162 9.23 7.90 -17.71
CA PHE A 162 7.79 8.17 -17.75
C PHE A 162 7.14 7.63 -19.03
N LYS A 163 7.80 7.78 -20.19
CA LYS A 163 7.36 7.19 -21.45
C LYS A 163 7.34 5.67 -21.41
N ASN A 164 8.37 5.05 -20.82
CA ASN A 164 8.42 3.60 -20.64
C ASN A 164 7.28 3.11 -19.73
N LEU A 165 7.05 3.79 -18.61
CA LEU A 165 5.95 3.49 -17.69
C LEU A 165 4.59 3.53 -18.40
N LYS A 166 4.32 4.59 -19.17
CA LYS A 166 3.09 4.69 -19.98
C LYS A 166 2.96 3.53 -20.97
N ALA A 167 4.05 3.18 -21.66
CA ALA A 167 4.03 2.10 -22.66
C ALA A 167 3.71 0.74 -22.02
N VAL A 168 4.33 0.43 -20.88
CA VAL A 168 4.11 -0.83 -20.16
C VAL A 168 2.70 -0.93 -19.58
N LEU A 169 2.20 0.14 -18.95
CA LEU A 169 0.81 0.19 -18.47
C LEU A 169 -0.19 0.03 -19.61
N ARG A 170 0.06 0.69 -20.75
CA ARG A 170 -0.78 0.53 -21.95
C ARG A 170 -0.78 -0.90 -22.46
N ALA A 171 0.39 -1.54 -22.53
CA ALA A 171 0.51 -2.93 -22.97
C ALA A 171 -0.28 -3.87 -22.06
N TYR A 172 -0.18 -3.71 -20.75
CA TYR A 172 -0.97 -4.46 -19.77
C TYR A 172 -2.47 -4.23 -19.96
N ASN A 173 -2.93 -2.97 -19.97
CA ASN A 173 -4.36 -2.64 -20.08
C ASN A 173 -4.99 -3.13 -21.40
N SER A 174 -4.20 -3.22 -22.47
CA SER A 174 -4.67 -3.70 -23.78
C SER A 174 -4.60 -5.24 -23.91
N GLY A 175 -4.18 -5.97 -22.87
CA GLY A 175 -3.95 -7.41 -22.93
C GLY A 175 -2.78 -7.83 -23.85
N ARG A 176 -1.88 -6.90 -24.17
CA ARG A 176 -0.71 -7.12 -25.05
C ARG A 176 0.57 -7.43 -24.29
N ALA A 177 0.52 -7.47 -22.95
CA ALA A 177 1.62 -7.99 -22.14
C ALA A 177 1.88 -9.48 -22.47
N PRO A 178 3.11 -10.00 -22.28
CA PRO A 178 3.40 -11.41 -22.49
C PRO A 178 2.43 -12.30 -21.72
N ALA A 179 1.91 -13.36 -22.36
CA ALA A 179 0.94 -14.25 -21.71
C ALA A 179 1.50 -14.92 -20.44
N SER A 180 2.82 -15.17 -20.41
CA SER A 180 3.55 -15.67 -19.25
C SER A 180 3.57 -14.71 -18.05
N GLU A 181 3.25 -13.45 -18.26
CA GLU A 181 3.19 -12.40 -17.22
C GLU A 181 1.76 -12.05 -16.80
N MET A 182 0.75 -12.70 -17.38
CA MET A 182 -0.65 -12.44 -17.04
C MET A 182 -1.28 -13.65 -16.36
N THR A 183 -1.76 -13.45 -15.14
CA THR A 183 -2.61 -14.42 -14.43
C THR A 183 -4.05 -14.34 -14.93
N ASP A 184 -4.90 -15.30 -14.54
CA ASP A 184 -6.33 -15.22 -14.82
C ASP A 184 -6.98 -14.04 -14.11
N PHE A 185 -6.49 -13.70 -12.91
CA PHE A 185 -6.88 -12.48 -12.21
C PHE A 185 -6.56 -11.22 -13.03
N ASP A 186 -5.37 -11.14 -13.62
CA ASP A 186 -4.99 -9.98 -14.46
C ASP A 186 -5.91 -9.85 -15.67
N ARG A 187 -6.17 -10.97 -16.35
CA ARG A 187 -7.05 -11.01 -17.51
C ARG A 187 -8.48 -10.56 -17.18
N ASP A 188 -9.00 -11.00 -16.04
CA ASP A 188 -10.33 -10.59 -15.57
C ASP A 188 -10.34 -9.10 -15.19
N PHE A 189 -9.32 -8.63 -14.46
CA PHE A 189 -9.19 -7.25 -14.03
C PHE A 189 -9.17 -6.27 -15.20
N ILE A 190 -8.41 -6.55 -16.27
CA ILE A 190 -8.32 -5.65 -17.43
C ILE A 190 -9.48 -5.81 -18.42
N ARG A 191 -10.31 -6.86 -18.29
CA ARG A 191 -11.39 -7.16 -19.25
C ARG A 191 -12.35 -5.99 -19.44
N LYS A 192 -12.60 -5.23 -18.37
CA LYS A 192 -13.43 -4.01 -18.37
C LYS A 192 -12.91 -2.90 -19.29
N TRP A 193 -11.64 -2.96 -19.67
CA TRP A 193 -10.98 -2.00 -20.58
C TRP A 193 -10.66 -2.60 -21.95
N ALA A 194 -11.00 -3.87 -22.21
CA ALA A 194 -10.62 -4.55 -23.45
C ALA A 194 -11.23 -3.91 -24.71
N ALA A 195 -12.34 -3.19 -24.57
CA ALA A 195 -13.02 -2.49 -25.66
C ALA A 195 -12.65 -1.01 -25.79
N PHE A 196 -11.71 -0.50 -24.97
CA PHE A 196 -11.30 0.90 -25.02
C PHE A 196 -10.61 1.22 -26.33
N ASP A 197 -10.91 2.40 -26.88
CA ASP A 197 -10.13 2.96 -27.97
C ASP A 197 -8.76 3.48 -27.49
N ASN A 198 -7.95 3.96 -28.43
CA ASN A 198 -6.62 4.45 -28.11
C ASN A 198 -6.62 5.63 -27.13
N LYS A 199 -7.59 6.54 -27.23
CA LYS A 199 -7.68 7.73 -26.38
C LYS A 199 -8.14 7.36 -24.97
N GLN A 200 -9.09 6.44 -24.86
CA GLN A 200 -9.56 5.92 -23.57
C GLN A 200 -8.46 5.18 -22.83
N HIS A 201 -7.64 4.39 -23.53
CA HIS A 201 -6.46 3.76 -22.94
C HIS A 201 -5.43 4.79 -22.45
N ASP A 202 -5.20 5.89 -23.18
CA ASP A 202 -4.31 6.95 -22.71
C ASP A 202 -4.82 7.62 -21.43
N GLN A 203 -6.12 7.93 -21.37
CA GLN A 203 -6.75 8.50 -20.17
C GLN A 203 -6.68 7.56 -18.96
N LEU A 204 -6.87 6.25 -19.19
CA LEU A 204 -6.73 5.24 -18.15
C LEU A 204 -5.29 5.18 -17.63
N VAL A 205 -4.30 5.14 -18.52
CA VAL A 205 -2.88 5.12 -18.15
C VAL A 205 -2.51 6.37 -17.35
N ASP A 206 -2.97 7.54 -17.76
CA ASP A 206 -2.76 8.78 -17.00
C ASP A 206 -3.40 8.69 -15.61
N SER A 207 -4.62 8.15 -15.49
CA SER A 207 -5.30 7.95 -14.21
C SER A 207 -4.56 6.97 -13.29
N GLN A 208 -4.02 5.88 -13.84
CA GLN A 208 -3.20 4.91 -13.11
C GLN A 208 -1.92 5.54 -12.56
N ILE A 209 -1.25 6.38 -13.35
CA ILE A 209 -0.03 7.05 -12.91
C ILE A 209 -0.34 8.08 -11.83
N VAL A 210 -1.46 8.82 -11.95
CA VAL A 210 -1.92 9.75 -10.91
C VAL A 210 -2.21 8.99 -9.61
N GLU A 211 -3.00 7.91 -9.65
CA GLU A 211 -3.32 7.09 -8.48
C GLU A 211 -2.05 6.49 -7.85
N MET A 212 -1.13 5.97 -8.67
CA MET A 212 0.15 5.43 -8.21
C MET A 212 1.02 6.49 -7.52
N THR A 213 1.14 7.68 -8.13
CA THR A 213 1.94 8.77 -7.56
C THR A 213 1.33 9.26 -6.26
N TRP A 214 -0.01 9.32 -6.18
CA TRP A 214 -0.72 9.65 -4.96
C TRP A 214 -0.47 8.64 -3.85
N LEU A 215 -0.52 7.35 -4.18
CA LEU A 215 -0.21 6.24 -3.27
C LEU A 215 1.22 6.35 -2.72
N ILE A 216 2.21 6.55 -3.59
CA ILE A 216 3.61 6.70 -3.20
C ILE A 216 3.80 7.95 -2.33
N GLY A 217 3.20 9.08 -2.72
CA GLY A 217 3.27 10.34 -2.00
C GLY A 217 2.67 10.25 -0.59
N GLN A 218 1.50 9.60 -0.45
CA GLN A 218 0.88 9.37 0.84
C GLN A 218 1.78 8.53 1.74
N PHE A 219 2.34 7.43 1.24
CA PHE A 219 3.23 6.61 2.07
C PHE A 219 4.56 7.28 2.34
N CYS A 220 5.06 8.13 1.45
CA CYS A 220 6.16 9.04 1.77
C CYS A 220 5.84 9.92 2.99
N LEU A 221 4.64 10.48 3.06
CA LEU A 221 4.20 11.30 4.19
C LEU A 221 3.99 10.44 5.45
N LEU A 222 3.19 9.38 5.36
CA LEU A 222 2.86 8.53 6.50
C LEU A 222 4.10 7.84 7.07
N ASN A 223 5.03 7.37 6.23
CA ASN A 223 6.26 6.74 6.70
C ASN A 223 7.10 7.69 7.54
N ARG A 224 7.24 8.95 7.11
CA ARG A 224 7.92 9.99 7.89
C ARG A 224 7.17 10.29 9.18
N TRP A 225 5.83 10.36 9.12
CA TRP A 225 4.98 10.61 10.27
C TRP A 225 5.06 9.49 11.32
N PHE A 226 4.90 8.23 10.91
CA PHE A 226 5.00 7.05 11.77
C PHE A 226 6.36 6.97 12.45
N THR A 227 7.44 7.15 11.68
CA THR A 227 8.80 7.11 12.21
C THR A 227 9.08 8.28 13.15
N ALA A 228 8.68 9.50 12.79
CA ALA A 228 8.91 10.69 13.61
C ALA A 228 8.12 10.65 14.93
N LEU A 229 6.93 10.05 14.96
CA LEU A 229 6.11 9.91 16.16
C LEU A 229 6.35 8.59 16.92
N GLN A 230 7.13 7.68 16.34
CA GLN A 230 7.35 6.32 16.85
C GLN A 230 6.01 5.62 17.15
N VAL A 231 5.15 5.59 16.14
CA VAL A 231 3.84 4.94 16.23
C VAL A 231 4.04 3.44 16.47
N PRO A 232 3.50 2.89 17.57
CA PRO A 232 3.66 1.47 17.88
C PRO A 232 2.66 0.62 17.08
N ASP A 233 3.11 -0.55 16.65
CA ASP A 233 2.22 -1.64 16.26
C ASP A 233 1.33 -2.06 17.45
N GLU A 234 0.12 -2.54 17.20
CA GLU A 234 -0.81 -2.95 18.25
C GLU A 234 -0.41 -4.31 18.85
N GLY A 235 -0.22 -4.33 20.17
CA GLY A 235 0.30 -5.46 20.93
C GLY A 235 -0.77 -6.28 21.65
N PRO A 236 -0.36 -7.26 22.49
CA PRO A 236 -1.29 -8.13 23.21
C PRO A 236 -2.14 -7.41 24.28
N ASP A 237 -1.70 -6.23 24.73
CA ASP A 237 -2.39 -5.41 25.72
C ASP A 237 -3.34 -4.36 25.08
N ASP A 238 -3.46 -4.36 23.75
CA ASP A 238 -4.37 -3.50 22.98
C ASP A 238 -5.70 -4.20 22.68
N GLU A 239 -6.67 -3.42 22.20
CA GLU A 239 -7.98 -3.91 21.74
C GLU A 239 -7.85 -4.93 20.60
N ALA A 240 -6.75 -4.90 19.85
CA ALA A 240 -6.40 -5.91 18.87
C ALA A 240 -4.89 -6.21 18.92
N ASN A 241 -4.54 -7.50 18.87
CA ASN A 241 -3.15 -7.96 18.85
C ASN A 241 -2.65 -8.12 17.42
N PHE A 242 -2.32 -7.01 16.75
CA PHE A 242 -1.75 -7.04 15.41
C PHE A 242 -0.41 -7.77 15.37
N LEU A 243 0.46 -7.55 16.36
CA LEU A 243 1.75 -8.23 16.41
C LEU A 243 1.58 -9.75 16.37
N GLY A 244 0.62 -10.32 17.12
CA GLY A 244 0.30 -11.74 17.03
C GLY A 244 -0.20 -12.17 15.65
N ALA A 245 -1.06 -11.37 15.02
CA ALA A 245 -1.54 -11.64 13.65
C ALA A 245 -0.42 -11.56 12.60
N TYR A 246 0.48 -10.59 12.74
CA TYR A 246 1.67 -10.43 11.91
C TYR A 246 2.60 -11.64 12.04
N GLU A 247 2.88 -12.08 13.27
CA GLU A 247 3.74 -13.24 13.52
C GLU A 247 3.17 -14.55 12.96
N ALA A 248 1.86 -14.74 13.05
CA ALA A 248 1.17 -15.92 12.55
C ALA A 248 0.94 -15.88 11.03
N GLY A 249 0.69 -14.69 10.47
CA GLY A 249 0.27 -14.49 9.09
C GLY A 249 1.41 -14.26 8.11
N VAL A 250 2.53 -13.66 8.54
CA VAL A 250 3.65 -13.31 7.65
C VAL A 250 4.77 -14.35 7.78
N PRO A 251 5.26 -14.89 6.64
CA PRO A 251 6.40 -15.82 6.62
C PRO A 251 7.60 -15.31 7.42
N LYS A 252 8.23 -16.22 8.18
CA LYS A 252 9.29 -15.89 9.13
C LYS A 252 10.48 -15.18 8.46
N ASP A 253 10.86 -15.60 7.26
CA ASP A 253 11.98 -15.01 6.51
C ASP A 253 11.70 -13.56 6.08
N ILE A 254 10.47 -13.22 5.71
CA ILE A 254 10.03 -11.83 5.49
C ILE A 254 10.17 -11.02 6.77
N ARG A 255 9.70 -11.57 7.91
CA ARG A 255 9.79 -10.90 9.22
C ARG A 255 11.25 -10.69 9.65
N ASP A 256 12.09 -11.71 9.54
CA ASP A 256 13.51 -11.63 9.83
C ASP A 256 14.21 -10.59 8.94
N ARG A 257 13.85 -10.53 7.65
CA ARG A 257 14.34 -9.49 6.73
C ARG A 257 13.92 -8.11 7.19
N ASN A 258 12.65 -7.92 7.53
CA ASN A 258 12.12 -6.63 7.99
C ASN A 258 12.88 -6.16 9.24
N GLU A 259 13.07 -7.02 10.25
CA GLU A 259 13.81 -6.67 11.45
C GLU A 259 15.25 -6.26 11.16
N ARG A 260 15.98 -6.99 10.29
CA ARG A 260 17.34 -6.60 9.91
C ARG A 260 17.40 -5.21 9.28
N LEU A 261 16.46 -4.88 8.38
CA LEU A 261 16.42 -3.56 7.73
C LEU A 261 16.07 -2.42 8.70
N LEU A 262 15.26 -2.70 9.71
CA LEU A 262 14.77 -1.71 10.68
C LEU A 262 15.73 -1.50 11.87
N GLN A 263 16.65 -2.43 12.14
CA GLN A 263 17.65 -2.33 13.21
C GLN A 263 18.64 -1.17 13.02
N GLU A 264 18.88 -0.74 11.78
CA GLU A 264 19.79 0.37 11.46
C GLU A 264 19.14 1.76 11.58
N GLY A 265 17.88 1.85 12.04
CA GLY A 265 17.04 3.05 11.92
C GLY A 265 16.69 3.78 13.23
N PHE A 266 17.26 3.38 14.38
CA PHE A 266 16.99 3.99 15.68
C PHE A 266 18.27 4.27 16.46
#